data_AF-A0A8T4VQ53-F1
#
_entry.id   AF-A0A8T4VQ53-F1
#
_cell.length_a   1.000
_cell.length_b   1.000
_cell.length_c   1.000
_cell.angle_alpha   90.00
_cell.angle_beta   90.00
_cell.angle_gamma   90.00
#
_symmetry.space_group_name_H-M   'P 1'
#
loop_
_entity.id
_entity.type
_entity.pdbx_description
1 polymer ?
#
loop_
_entity_poly.entity_id
_entity_poly.type
_entity_poly.pdbx_seq_one_letter_code
_entity_poly.pdbx_strand_id
1 'polypeptide(L)'
;METLVVAIDQTGDVPAHTGVSLPVSGADTISELILELGMADPEDSMVNTLLEAVAIGNEIEAEGDRATIAVLSGNTEGVVPADQAIAEQVDQLLA
;
A
#
# COMPACT_ATOMS: atom_id res chain seq x y z
N MET A 1 7.79 -10.03 17.00
CA MET A 1 8.10 -10.21 15.56
C MET A 1 7.93 -8.88 14.87
N GLU A 2 8.58 -8.66 13.73
CA GLU A 2 8.34 -7.46 12.91
C GLU A 2 7.65 -7.92 11.62
N THR A 3 6.45 -7.39 11.38
CA THR A 3 5.57 -7.81 10.30
C THR A 3 5.37 -6.66 9.33
N LEU A 4 5.57 -6.91 8.05
CA LEU A 4 5.23 -5.98 6.98
C LEU A 4 3.84 -6.34 6.44
N VAL A 5 2.86 -5.45 6.60
CA VAL A 5 1.51 -5.58 6.05
C VAL A 5 1.46 -4.79 4.76
N VAL A 6 1.18 -5.48 3.65
CA VAL A 6 1.30 -4.89 2.31
C VAL A 6 -0.05 -4.84 1.61
N ALA A 7 -0.48 -3.63 1.24
CA ALA A 7 -1.55 -3.40 0.28
C ALA A 7 -0.97 -3.36 -1.14
N ILE A 8 -1.52 -4.14 -2.07
CA ILE A 8 -1.02 -4.24 -3.44
C ILE A 8 -2.07 -3.69 -4.40
N ASP A 9 -1.71 -2.61 -5.07
CA ASP A 9 -2.38 -2.12 -6.27
C ASP A 9 -1.78 -2.81 -7.50
N GLN A 10 -2.46 -3.83 -8.03
CA GLN A 10 -1.93 -4.57 -9.17
C GLN A 10 -2.06 -3.79 -10.50
N THR A 11 -2.94 -2.81 -10.58
CA THR A 11 -3.28 -2.13 -11.84
C THR A 11 -2.39 -0.92 -12.15
N GLY A 12 -1.68 -0.38 -11.15
CA GLY A 12 -0.89 0.83 -11.34
C GLY A 12 -1.67 2.11 -11.07
N ASP A 13 -2.87 2.01 -10.50
CA ASP A 13 -3.81 3.12 -10.41
C ASP A 13 -3.44 4.11 -9.30
N VAL A 14 -2.91 3.66 -8.16
CA VAL A 14 -2.51 4.54 -7.05
C VAL A 14 -1.56 5.66 -7.51
N PRO A 15 -0.40 5.38 -8.12
CA PRO A 15 0.50 6.45 -8.57
C PRO A 15 -0.10 7.27 -9.72
N ALA A 16 -0.99 6.69 -10.54
CA ALA A 16 -1.65 7.40 -11.64
C ALA A 16 -2.68 8.43 -11.13
N HIS A 17 -3.39 8.14 -10.05
CA HIS A 17 -4.46 8.99 -9.51
C HIS A 17 -3.97 10.03 -8.49
N THR A 18 -2.88 9.73 -7.77
CA THR A 18 -2.39 10.58 -6.65
C THR A 18 -1.04 11.24 -6.93
N GLY A 19 -0.26 10.72 -7.88
CA GLY A 19 1.10 11.19 -8.14
C GLY A 19 2.12 10.85 -7.04
N VAL A 20 1.75 10.02 -6.05
CA VAL A 20 2.71 9.55 -5.04
C VAL A 20 3.73 8.58 -5.65
N SER A 21 4.98 8.68 -5.19
CA SER A 21 6.03 7.72 -5.49
C SER A 21 5.95 6.52 -4.56
N LEU A 22 6.00 5.31 -5.12
CA LEU A 22 5.94 4.07 -4.38
C LEU A 22 7.33 3.41 -4.22
N PRO A 23 7.56 2.64 -3.14
CA PRO A 23 6.58 2.27 -2.11
C PRO A 23 6.28 3.40 -1.11
N VAL A 24 5.08 3.42 -0.57
CA VAL A 24 4.70 4.28 0.57
C VAL A 24 4.58 3.40 1.80
N SER A 25 5.18 3.80 2.91
CA SER A 25 5.08 3.09 4.19
C SER A 25 4.83 4.05 5.35
N GLY A 26 4.25 3.51 6.42
CA GLY A 26 3.92 4.26 7.65
C GLY A 26 2.44 4.61 7.77
N ALA A 27 1.91 4.50 8.99
CA ALA A 27 0.49 4.64 9.27
C ALA A 27 -0.05 6.05 8.95
N ASP A 28 0.71 7.10 9.25
CA ASP A 28 0.29 8.49 9.00
C ASP A 28 0.21 8.77 7.49
N THR A 29 1.26 8.42 6.74
CA THR A 29 1.31 8.61 5.28
C THR A 29 0.21 7.81 4.57
N ILE A 30 -0.07 6.60 5.02
CA ILE A 30 -1.14 5.77 4.46
C ILE A 30 -2.51 6.33 4.81
N SER A 31 -2.70 6.90 6.00
CA SER A 31 -3.95 7.55 6.37
C SER A 31 -4.24 8.78 5.50
N GLU A 32 -3.21 9.56 5.16
CA GLU A 32 -3.33 10.67 4.20
C GLU A 32 -3.69 10.16 2.80
N LEU A 33 -3.03 9.10 2.33
CA LEU A 33 -3.31 8.48 1.03
C LEU A 33 -4.75 7.94 0.93
N ILE A 34 -5.26 7.32 2.00
CA ILE A 34 -6.65 6.86 2.09
C ILE A 34 -7.61 8.03 1.91
N LEU A 35 -7.37 9.15 2.59
CA LEU A 35 -8.20 10.34 2.47
C LEU A 35 -8.12 10.93 1.06
N GLU A 36 -6.95 10.97 0.45
CA GLU A 36 -6.78 11.49 -0.91
C GLU A 36 -7.54 10.64 -1.94
N LEU A 37 -7.33 9.31 -1.92
CA LEU A 37 -8.03 8.38 -2.81
C LEU A 37 -9.55 8.43 -2.59
N GLY A 38 -10.00 8.38 -1.33
CA GLY A 38 -11.44 8.40 -1.02
C GLY A 38 -12.13 9.73 -1.33
N MET A 39 -11.39 10.85 -1.33
CA MET A 39 -11.92 12.14 -1.77
C MET A 39 -11.97 12.26 -3.30
N ALA A 40 -11.06 11.59 -4.01
CA ALA A 40 -11.05 11.53 -5.47
C ALA A 40 -12.16 10.61 -6.01
N ASP A 41 -12.27 9.39 -5.47
CA ASP A 41 -13.32 8.43 -5.78
C ASP A 41 -13.67 7.59 -4.53
N PRO A 42 -14.79 7.86 -3.85
CA PRO A 42 -15.20 7.10 -2.68
C PRO A 42 -15.65 5.67 -3.00
N GLU A 43 -15.85 5.31 -4.28
CA GLU A 43 -16.19 3.96 -4.71
C GLU A 43 -14.95 3.12 -5.07
N ASP A 44 -13.75 3.72 -5.07
CA ASP A 44 -12.50 3.01 -5.36
C ASP A 44 -12.23 1.93 -4.30
N SER A 45 -12.09 0.68 -4.76
CA SER A 45 -11.83 -0.46 -3.89
C SER A 45 -10.47 -0.39 -3.21
N MET A 46 -9.52 0.38 -3.74
CA MET A 46 -8.21 0.59 -3.15
C MET A 46 -8.32 1.24 -1.76
N VAL A 47 -9.30 2.12 -1.54
CA VAL A 47 -9.60 2.69 -0.21
C VAL A 47 -9.88 1.57 0.79
N ASN A 48 -10.67 0.57 0.41
CA ASN A 48 -10.99 -0.57 1.27
C ASN A 48 -9.74 -1.43 1.55
N THR A 49 -8.91 -1.66 0.53
CA THR A 49 -7.68 -2.43 0.68
C THR A 49 -6.69 -1.75 1.64
N LEU A 50 -6.57 -0.42 1.58
CA LEU A 50 -5.72 0.34 2.50
C LEU A 50 -6.28 0.36 3.93
N LEU A 51 -7.60 0.53 4.09
CA LEU A 51 -8.25 0.48 5.40
C LEU A 51 -8.07 -0.89 6.07
N GLU A 52 -8.16 -1.97 5.31
CA GLU A 52 -7.91 -3.33 5.82
C GLU A 52 -6.45 -3.52 6.24
N ALA A 53 -5.49 -3.01 5.45
CA ALA A 53 -4.08 -3.06 5.82
C ALA A 53 -3.79 -2.31 7.13
N VAL A 54 -4.45 -1.18 7.36
CA VAL A 54 -4.39 -0.44 8.64
C VAL A 54 -5.03 -1.25 9.77
N ALA A 55 -6.19 -1.86 9.54
CA ALA A 55 -6.86 -2.69 10.54
C ALA A 55 -5.98 -3.87 10.99
N ILE A 56 -5.39 -4.61 10.03
CA ILE A 56 -4.48 -5.72 10.30
C ILE A 56 -3.22 -5.25 11.04
N GLY A 57 -2.64 -4.12 10.62
CA GLY A 57 -1.48 -3.53 11.31
C GLY A 57 -1.79 -3.24 12.78
N ASN A 58 -2.93 -2.61 13.05
CA ASN A 58 -3.38 -2.31 14.41
C ASN A 58 -3.66 -3.58 15.23
N GLU A 59 -4.20 -4.64 14.61
CA GLU A 59 -4.44 -5.93 15.28
C GLU A 59 -3.11 -6.57 15.73
N ILE A 60 -2.10 -6.60 14.86
CA ILE A 60 -0.77 -7.11 15.17
C ILE A 60 -0.12 -6.31 16.31
N GLU A 61 -0.23 -4.98 16.28
CA GLU A 61 0.29 -4.13 17.36
C GLU A 61 -0.46 -4.34 18.68
N ALA A 62 -1.78 -4.58 18.63
CA ALA A 62 -2.58 -4.88 19.81
C ALA A 62 -2.19 -6.22 20.47
N GLU A 63 -1.68 -7.17 19.69
CA GLU A 63 -1.12 -8.43 20.19
C GLU A 63 0.30 -8.28 20.79
N GLY A 64 0.90 -7.09 20.69
CA GLY A 64 2.21 -6.76 21.25
C GLY A 64 3.38 -6.98 20.28
N ASP A 65 3.10 -7.26 19.02
CA ASP A 65 4.09 -7.33 17.94
C ASP A 65 4.26 -5.97 17.25
N ARG A 66 5.22 -5.85 16.32
CA ARG A 66 5.43 -4.63 15.52
C ARG A 66 4.90 -4.84 14.11
N ALA A 67 4.15 -3.87 13.61
CA ALA A 67 3.68 -3.87 12.23
C ALA A 67 4.13 -2.60 11.49
N THR A 68 4.64 -2.77 10.28
CA THR A 68 4.82 -1.68 9.32
C THR A 68 3.81 -1.89 8.20
N ILE A 69 3.00 -0.88 7.91
CA ILE A 69 2.04 -0.93 6.81
C ILE A 69 2.69 -0.26 5.59
N ALA A 70 2.55 -0.87 4.43
CA ALA A 70 3.05 -0.34 3.17
C ALA A 70 2.08 -0.55 2.00
N VAL A 71 2.20 0.31 1.00
CA VAL A 71 1.47 0.25 -0.27
C VAL A 71 2.48 0.05 -1.38
N LEU A 72 2.21 -0.93 -2.23
CA LEU A 72 2.95 -1.23 -3.45
C LEU A 72 2.02 -1.10 -4.64
N SER A 73 2.58 -0.77 -5.78
CA SER A 73 1.80 -0.75 -7.02
C SER A 73 2.56 -1.35 -8.19
N GLY A 74 1.84 -2.02 -9.08
CA GLY A 74 2.33 -2.42 -10.37
C GLY A 74 2.56 -1.22 -11.29
N ASN A 75 2.89 -1.52 -12.55
CA ASN A 75 2.89 -0.52 -13.62
C ASN A 75 1.83 -0.89 -14.66
N THR A 76 1.54 0.04 -15.57
CA THR A 76 0.54 -0.16 -16.62
C THR A 76 1.12 -0.85 -17.87
N GLU A 77 2.37 -1.34 -17.83
CA GLU A 77 3.11 -1.85 -18.98
C GLU A 77 2.87 -3.36 -19.25
N GLY A 78 2.01 -3.99 -18.45
CA GLY A 78 1.59 -5.38 -18.57
C GLY A 78 1.85 -6.20 -17.31
N VAL A 79 1.38 -7.45 -17.29
CA VAL A 79 1.39 -8.29 -16.07
C VAL A 79 2.81 -8.56 -15.54
N VAL A 80 3.74 -8.99 -16.39
CA VAL A 80 5.11 -9.32 -15.95
C VAL A 80 5.87 -8.07 -15.49
N PRO A 81 5.85 -6.94 -16.22
CA PRO A 81 6.44 -5.69 -15.73
C PRO A 81 5.82 -5.20 -14.41
N ALA A 82 4.51 -5.37 -14.21
CA ALA A 82 3.85 -4.98 -12.97
C ALA A 82 4.33 -5.81 -11.77
N ASP A 83 4.41 -7.13 -11.92
CA ASP A 83 4.92 -8.01 -10.86
C ASP A 83 6.40 -7.72 -10.54
N GLN A 84 7.21 -7.39 -11.55
CA GLN A 84 8.61 -6.97 -11.35
C GLN A 84 8.70 -5.66 -10.57
N ALA A 85 7.86 -4.67 -10.90
CA ALA A 85 7.81 -3.40 -10.16
C ALA A 85 7.43 -3.61 -8.69
N ILE A 86 6.48 -4.51 -8.41
CA ILE A 86 6.11 -4.86 -7.04
C ILE A 86 7.29 -5.53 -6.32
N ALA A 87 7.98 -6.47 -6.97
CA ALA A 87 9.15 -7.15 -6.38
C ALA A 87 10.28 -6.17 -6.03
N GLU A 88 10.58 -5.22 -6.91
CA GLU A 88 11.58 -4.18 -6.65
C GLU A 88 11.21 -3.29 -5.46
N GLN A 89 9.92 -3.00 -5.27
CA GLN A 89 9.45 -2.22 -4.12
C GLN A 89 9.50 -3.02 -2.82
N VAL A 90 9.22 -4.34 -2.85
CA VAL A 90 9.43 -5.21 -1.69
C VAL A 90 10.91 -5.20 -1.28
N ASP A 91 11.82 -5.32 -2.24
CA ASP A 91 13.26 -5.27 -1.96
C ASP A 91 13.68 -3.94 -1.32
N GLN A 92 13.07 -2.81 -1.74
CA GLN A 92 13.31 -1.49 -1.12
C GLN A 92 12.80 -1.41 0.33
N LEU A 93 11.68 -2.05 0.67
CA LEU A 93 11.13 -2.05 2.02
C LEU A 93 11.89 -2.97 2.98
N LEU A 94 12.60 -3.97 2.46
CA LEU A 94 13.35 -4.95 3.25
C LEU A 94 14.85 -4.63 3.42
N ALA A 95 15.35 -3.59 2.75
CA ALA A 95 16.76 -3.17 2.79
C ALA A 95 17.12 -2.38 4.05
#